data_AF-A0A973HTZ1-F1
#
_entry.id   AF-A0A973HTZ1-F1
#
_cell.length_a   1.000
_cell.length_b   1.000
_cell.length_c   1.000
_cell.angle_alpha   90.00
_cell.angle_beta   90.00
_cell.angle_gamma   90.00
#
_symmetry.space_group_name_H-M   'P 1'
#
loop_
_entity.id
_entity.type
_entity.pdbx_description
1 polymer ?
#
loop_
_entity_poly.entity_id
_entity_poly.type
_entity_poly.pdbx_seq_one_letter_code
_entity_poly.pdbx_strand_id
1 'polypeptide(L)'
;MFGSAIIAGLISQTEFSFLQQQAKEFENLLWPMVFIITGLSIALAGVKEFSLHQTTVNPLEPNKSSTLVTSGIYQLTRNPMYLGML
;
A
#
# COMPACT_ATOMS: atom_id res chain seq x y z
N MET A 1 28.34 14.30 -32.55
CA MET A 1 27.09 13.80 -31.92
C MET A 1 27.21 12.34 -31.44
N PHE A 2 27.86 11.43 -32.18
CA PHE A 2 28.05 10.04 -31.71
C PHE A 2 29.14 9.87 -30.64
N GLY A 3 30.23 10.65 -30.69
CA GLY A 3 31.33 10.54 -29.71
C GLY A 3 30.93 10.95 -28.28
N SER A 4 30.02 11.92 -28.14
CA SER A 4 29.50 12.35 -26.84
C SER A 4 28.61 11.29 -26.19
N ALA A 5 27.93 10.45 -26.97
CA ALA A 5 27.10 9.36 -26.44
C ALA A 5 27.94 8.21 -25.88
N ILE A 6 29.06 7.88 -26.52
CA ILE A 6 30.00 6.84 -26.05
C ILE A 6 30.71 7.32 -24.77
N ILE A 7 31.13 8.60 -24.73
CA ILE A 7 31.73 9.20 -23.54
C ILE A 7 30.71 9.28 -22.39
N ALA A 8 29.46 9.63 -22.68
CA ALA A 8 28.38 9.61 -21.68
C ALA A 8 28.15 8.18 -21.14
N GLY A 9 28.13 7.15 -21.99
CA GLY A 9 27.99 5.75 -21.56
C GLY A 9 29.18 5.23 -20.75
N LEU A 10 30.41 5.68 -21.06
CA LEU A 10 31.62 5.32 -20.30
C LEU A 10 31.71 6.04 -18.94
N ILE A 11 31.20 7.28 -18.86
CA ILE A 11 31.12 8.04 -17.61
C ILE A 11 29.92 7.58 -16.76
N SER A 12 28.86 7.05 -17.39
CA SER A 12 27.65 6.52 -16.76
C SER A 12 27.88 5.15 -16.12
N GLN A 13 28.88 5.02 -15.24
CA GLN A 13 28.97 3.94 -14.25
C GLN A 13 27.68 3.85 -13.39
N THR A 14 26.91 4.95 -13.36
CA THR A 14 25.55 5.04 -12.82
C THR A 14 24.58 4.02 -13.40
N GLU A 15 24.62 3.73 -14.70
CA GLU A 15 23.70 2.76 -15.32
C GLU A 15 23.92 1.35 -14.78
N PHE A 16 25.15 0.85 -14.78
CA PHE A 16 25.44 -0.49 -14.28
C PHE A 16 25.15 -0.63 -12.77
N SER A 17 25.47 0.40 -11.98
CA SER A 17 25.10 0.43 -10.56
C SER A 17 23.58 0.47 -10.33
N PHE A 18 22.82 1.12 -11.23
CA PHE A 18 21.36 1.18 -11.15
C PHE A 18 20.72 -0.18 -11.45
N LEU A 19 21.21 -0.91 -12.45
CA LEU A 19 20.74 -2.27 -12.75
C LEU A 19 21.06 -3.24 -11.61
N GLN A 20 22.25 -3.14 -11.02
CA GLN A 20 22.62 -3.93 -9.84
C GLN A 20 21.79 -3.56 -8.61
N GLN A 21 21.50 -2.26 -8.41
CA GLN A 21 20.63 -1.80 -7.32
C GLN A 21 19.20 -2.31 -7.49
N GLN A 22 18.65 -2.25 -8.71
CA GLN A 22 17.33 -2.79 -9.03
C GLN A 22 17.27 -4.31 -8.78
N ALA A 23 18.30 -5.07 -9.16
CA ALA A 23 18.40 -6.51 -8.86
C ALA A 23 18.46 -6.80 -7.36
N LYS A 24 19.18 -5.99 -6.57
CA LYS A 24 19.28 -6.13 -5.12
C LYS A 24 17.98 -5.76 -4.38
N GLU A 25 17.15 -4.89 -4.97
CA GLU A 25 15.80 -4.62 -4.46
C GLU A 25 14.86 -5.83 -4.67
N PHE A 26 14.99 -6.56 -5.78
CA PHE A 26 14.22 -7.80 -5.99
C PHE A 26 14.51 -8.88 -4.93
N GLU A 27 15.73 -8.94 -4.40
CA GLU A 27 16.07 -9.88 -3.32
C GLU A 27 15.35 -9.57 -2.00
N ASN A 28 14.96 -8.31 -1.77
CA ASN A 28 14.36 -7.85 -0.51
C ASN A 28 12.83 -7.73 -0.56
N LEU A 29 12.17 -8.47 -1.47
CA LEU A 29 10.71 -8.38 -1.68
C LEU A 29 9.87 -8.80 -0.46
N LEU A 30 10.47 -9.48 0.52
CA LEU A 30 9.80 -9.92 1.74
C LEU A 30 9.16 -8.76 2.52
N TRP A 31 9.87 -7.64 2.71
CA TRP A 31 9.37 -6.51 3.48
C TRP A 31 8.17 -5.82 2.81
N PRO A 32 8.24 -5.44 1.53
CA PRO A 32 7.07 -4.95 0.80
C PRO A 32 5.87 -5.90 0.89
N MET A 33 6.08 -7.22 0.73
CA MET A 33 4.99 -8.19 0.83
C MET A 33 4.36 -8.20 2.22
N VAL A 34 5.15 -8.16 3.29
CA VAL A 34 4.64 -8.09 4.67
C VAL A 34 3.79 -6.84 4.87
N PHE A 35 4.23 -5.67 4.40
CA PHE A 35 3.45 -4.44 4.50
C PHE A 35 2.16 -4.50 3.70
N ILE A 36 2.20 -5.01 2.46
CA ILE A 36 1.01 -5.17 1.61
C ILE A 36 -0.01 -6.11 2.28
N ILE A 37 0.43 -7.26 2.76
CA ILE A 37 -0.45 -8.24 3.41
C ILE A 37 -1.07 -7.64 4.68
N THR A 38 -0.27 -6.92 5.47
CA THR A 38 -0.74 -6.28 6.70
C THR A 38 -1.76 -5.18 6.38
N GLY A 39 -1.49 -4.31 5.41
CA GLY A 39 -2.41 -3.26 4.98
C GLY A 39 -3.74 -3.82 4.48
N LEU A 40 -3.68 -4.82 3.59
CA LEU A 40 -4.87 -5.51 3.09
C LEU A 40 -5.68 -6.16 4.22
N SER A 41 -5.00 -6.80 5.18
CA SER A 41 -5.66 -7.44 6.33
C SER A 41 -6.42 -6.42 7.19
N ILE A 42 -5.81 -5.24 7.43
CA ILE A 42 -6.45 -4.14 8.17
C ILE A 42 -7.66 -3.60 7.40
N ALA A 43 -7.52 -3.36 6.09
CA ALA A 43 -8.62 -2.86 5.26
C ALA A 43 -9.79 -3.85 5.23
N LEU A 44 -9.51 -5.14 5.02
CA LEU A 44 -10.52 -6.20 5.00
C LEU A 44 -11.19 -6.37 6.37
N ALA A 45 -10.45 -6.29 7.47
CA ALA A 45 -11.03 -6.30 8.82
C ALA A 45 -12.01 -5.15 9.02
N GLY A 46 -11.69 -3.95 8.49
CA GLY A 46 -12.58 -2.80 8.54
C GLY A 46 -13.87 -2.99 7.74
N VAL A 47 -13.78 -3.53 6.52
CA VAL A 47 -14.95 -3.85 5.68
C VAL A 47 -15.81 -4.94 6.33
N LYS A 48 -15.17 -5.96 6.92
CA LYS A 48 -15.85 -7.08 7.59
C LYS A 48 -16.75 -6.60 8.72
N GLU A 49 -16.27 -5.71 9.58
CA GLU A 49 -17.09 -5.18 10.67
C GLU A 49 -18.34 -4.45 10.15
N PHE A 50 -18.21 -3.63 9.11
CA PHE A 50 -19.37 -2.97 8.51
C PHE A 50 -20.38 -3.95 7.91
N SER A 51 -19.89 -5.04 7.31
CA SER A 51 -20.75 -6.12 6.81
C SER A 51 -21.46 -6.87 7.95
N LEU A 52 -20.77 -7.14 9.08
CA LEU A 52 -21.35 -7.78 10.26
C LEU A 52 -22.47 -6.92 10.89
N HIS A 53 -22.26 -5.60 10.94
CA HIS A 53 -23.25 -4.64 11.46
C HIS A 53 -24.28 -4.20 10.42
N GLN A 54 -24.27 -4.80 9.22
CA GLN A 54 -25.21 -4.50 8.12
C GLN A 54 -25.37 -2.99 7.88
N THR A 55 -24.25 -2.27 7.85
CA THR A 55 -24.19 -0.82 7.67
C THR A 55 -23.29 -0.47 6.48
N THR A 56 -23.35 0.77 6.00
CA THR A 56 -22.66 1.18 4.77
C THR A 56 -21.20 1.57 5.01
N VAL A 57 -20.28 1.01 4.21
CA VAL A 57 -18.89 1.48 4.14
C VAL A 57 -18.73 2.76 3.32
N ASN A 58 -19.76 3.15 2.55
CA ASN A 58 -19.69 4.29 1.65
C ASN A 58 -19.83 5.61 2.43
N PRO A 59 -18.75 6.42 2.55
CA PRO A 59 -18.79 7.67 3.31
C PRO A 59 -19.64 8.75 2.64
N LEU A 60 -19.96 8.61 1.34
CA LEU A 60 -20.78 9.57 0.60
C LEU A 60 -22.29 9.35 0.80
N GLU A 61 -22.68 8.26 1.46
CA GLU A 61 -24.08 7.91 1.72
C GLU A 61 -24.34 7.68 3.22
N PRO A 62 -24.08 8.67 4.10
CA PRO A 62 -24.22 8.49 5.55
C PRO A 62 -25.65 8.15 5.98
N ASN A 63 -26.66 8.56 5.20
CA ASN A 63 -28.07 8.23 5.44
C ASN A 63 -28.38 6.72 5.33
N LYS A 64 -27.50 5.92 4.70
CA LYS A 64 -27.60 4.45 4.65
C LYS A 64 -26.92 3.77 5.85
N SER A 65 -26.29 4.54 6.74
CA SER A 65 -25.71 3.99 7.96
C SER A 65 -26.83 3.65 8.94
N SER A 66 -26.93 2.37 9.31
CA SER A 66 -27.92 1.87 10.26
C SER A 66 -27.38 1.88 11.70
N THR A 67 -26.07 1.68 11.85
CA THR A 67 -25.38 1.53 13.14
C THR A 67 -23.97 2.12 13.07
N LEU A 68 -23.53 2.71 14.17
CA LEU A 68 -22.13 3.12 14.36
C LEU A 68 -21.27 1.92 14.79
N VAL A 69 -20.28 1.57 13.96
CA VAL A 69 -19.35 0.46 14.23
C VAL A 69 -18.27 0.91 15.21
N THR A 70 -18.24 0.28 16.39
CA THR A 70 -17.25 0.57 17.46
C THR A 70 -16.51 -0.69 17.93
N SER A 71 -16.72 -1.82 17.29
CA SER A 71 -16.13 -3.12 17.63
C SER A 71 -15.01 -3.52 16.66
N GLY A 72 -14.31 -4.61 16.98
CA GLY A 72 -13.21 -5.12 16.16
C GLY A 72 -12.08 -4.11 16.01
N ILE A 73 -11.61 -3.93 14.78
CA ILE A 73 -10.49 -3.03 14.43
C ILE A 73 -10.81 -1.54 14.69
N TYR A 74 -12.09 -1.17 14.73
CA TYR A 74 -12.53 0.21 15.00
C TYR A 74 -12.38 0.64 16.48
N GLN A 75 -11.98 -0.28 17.37
CA GLN A 75 -11.62 0.06 18.75
C GLN A 75 -10.26 0.77 18.85
N LEU A 76 -9.37 0.55 17.87
CA LEU A 76 -8.02 1.12 17.86
C LEU A 76 -7.98 2.53 17.25
N THR A 77 -8.79 2.76 16.21
CA THR A 77 -8.91 4.03 15.50
C THR A 77 -10.26 4.10 14.78
N ARG A 78 -10.76 5.30 14.50
CA ARG A 78 -12.01 5.50 13.74
C ARG A 78 -11.86 5.21 12.25
N ASN A 79 -10.63 5.22 11.72
CA ASN A 79 -10.34 5.17 10.29
C ASN A 79 -9.37 4.04 9.88
N PRO A 80 -9.52 2.80 10.39
CA PRO A 80 -8.55 1.72 10.19
C PRO A 80 -8.39 1.33 8.71
N MET A 81 -9.48 1.39 7.92
CA MET A 81 -9.42 1.06 6.49
C MET A 81 -8.45 1.96 5.71
N TYR A 82 -8.41 3.26 6.03
CA TYR A 82 -7.53 4.21 5.35
C TYR A 82 -6.06 3.90 5.60
N LEU A 83 -5.70 3.41 6.79
CA LEU A 83 -4.33 2.98 7.07
C LEU A 83 -3.92 1.79 6.19
N GLY A 84 -4.85 0.88 5.90
CA GLY A 84 -4.57 -0.27 5.02
C GLY A 84 -4.50 0.05 3.53
N MET A 85 -4.92 1.26 3.12
CA MET A 85 -4.92 1.73 1.73
C MET A 85 -3.71 2.62 1.37
N LEU A 86 -2.94 3.06 2.38
CA LEU A 86 -1.73 3.88 2.22
C LEU A 86 -0.51 2.98 1.99
#